data_AF-A0A0M8UVB4-F1
#
_entry.id   AF-A0A0M8UVB4-F1
#
_cell.length_a   1.000
_cell.length_b   1.000
_cell.length_c   1.000
_cell.angle_alpha   90.00
_cell.angle_beta   90.00
_cell.angle_gamma   90.00
#
_symmetry.space_group_name_H-M   'P 1'
#
loop_
_entity.id
_entity.type
_entity.pdbx_description
1 polymer ?
#
loop_
_entity_poly.entity_id
_entity_poly.type
_entity_poly.pdbx_seq_one_letter_code
_entity_poly.pdbx_strand_id
1 'polypeptide(L)'
;MAAADWGALSHSSSRPGEPAYIDTERQKELEAVTGGKRPGNALRRSGTPEEFARAAVFLLSPAAAYLTGVMLPVDGGELRVL
;
A
#
# COMPACT_ATOMS: atom_id res chain seq x y z
N MET A 1 -5.61 -3.25 -21.98
CA MET A 1 -4.59 -2.95 -20.97
C MET A 1 -5.12 -1.77 -20.16
N ALA A 2 -5.93 -2.03 -19.13
CA ALA A 2 -6.46 -0.97 -18.29
C ALA A 2 -5.27 -0.36 -17.53
N ALA A 3 -5.13 0.96 -17.60
CA ALA A 3 -4.21 1.67 -16.74
C ALA A 3 -4.64 1.38 -15.30
N ALA A 4 -3.91 0.51 -14.61
CA ALA A 4 -4.05 0.39 -13.17
C ALA A 4 -3.77 1.79 -12.61
N ASP A 5 -4.77 2.40 -12.00
CA ASP A 5 -4.57 3.62 -11.24
C ASP A 5 -3.73 3.26 -10.01
N TRP A 6 -2.42 3.31 -10.18
CA TRP A 6 -1.44 3.05 -9.13
C TRP A 6 -1.56 4.07 -7.99
N GLY A 7 -2.20 5.22 -8.24
CA GLY A 7 -2.61 6.16 -7.21
C GLY A 7 -3.56 5.48 -6.22
N ALA A 8 -4.59 4.80 -6.68
CA ALA A 8 -5.57 4.12 -5.81
C ALA A 8 -4.95 3.00 -4.94
N LEU A 9 -3.89 2.32 -5.40
CA LEU A 9 -3.19 1.26 -4.65
C LEU A 9 -2.42 1.80 -3.43
N SER A 10 -2.01 3.07 -3.44
CA SER A 10 -1.38 3.68 -2.26
C SER A 10 -2.37 4.17 -1.21
N HIS A 11 -3.67 4.29 -1.52
CA HIS A 11 -4.71 4.79 -0.61
C HIS A 11 -5.32 3.72 0.31
N SER A 12 -4.73 2.53 0.41
CA SER A 12 -5.16 1.51 1.36
C SER A 12 -4.75 1.87 2.79
N SER A 13 -5.31 2.94 3.33
CA SER A 13 -5.35 3.22 4.76
C SER A 13 -6.80 3.05 5.24
N SER A 14 -6.96 2.69 6.51
CA SER A 14 -8.26 2.77 7.19
C SER A 14 -8.81 4.19 7.30
N ARG A 15 -8.01 5.22 6.99
CA ARG A 15 -8.42 6.63 6.93
C ARG A 15 -8.48 7.14 5.49
N PRO A 16 -9.61 7.74 5.06
CA PRO A 16 -9.72 8.36 3.75
C PRO A 16 -8.66 9.43 3.54
N GLY A 17 -7.83 9.27 2.50
CA GLY A 17 -6.80 10.25 2.11
C GLY A 17 -5.41 10.02 2.71
N GLU A 18 -5.21 8.99 3.53
CA GLU A 18 -3.88 8.63 4.05
C GLU A 18 -3.26 7.48 3.25
N PRO A 19 -1.98 7.58 2.82
CA PRO A 19 -1.32 6.51 2.09
C PRO A 19 -0.81 5.40 3.02
N ALA A 20 -0.77 4.17 2.51
CA ALA A 20 -0.08 3.05 3.14
C ALA A 20 1.43 3.36 3.27
N TYR A 21 2.04 2.87 4.36
CA TYR A 21 3.43 3.18 4.70
C TYR A 21 4.45 2.31 3.97
N ILE A 22 4.92 2.80 2.83
CA ILE A 22 6.06 2.21 2.10
C ILE A 22 7.29 3.10 2.23
N ASP A 23 8.44 2.50 2.55
CA ASP A 23 9.72 3.18 2.69
C ASP A 23 10.21 3.74 1.34
N THR A 24 9.86 5.01 1.10
CA THR A 24 10.19 5.75 -0.12
C THR A 24 10.72 7.12 0.25
N GLU A 25 11.51 7.76 -0.62
CA GLU A 25 12.03 9.10 -0.37
C GLU A 25 10.92 10.12 -0.13
N ARG A 26 9.82 10.05 -0.91
CA ARG A 26 8.63 10.88 -0.68
C ARG A 26 8.04 10.68 0.71
N GLN A 27 8.05 9.45 1.22
CA GLN A 27 7.54 9.18 2.55
C GLN A 27 8.44 9.77 3.62
N LYS A 28 9.76 9.63 3.49
CA LYS A 28 10.77 10.22 4.39
C LYS A 28 10.63 11.73 4.50
N GLU A 29 10.46 12.42 3.37
CA GLU A 29 10.18 13.85 3.32
C GLU A 29 8.92 14.21 4.13
N LEU A 30 7.87 13.40 3.99
CA LEU A 30 6.61 13.60 4.70
C LEU A 30 6.74 13.37 6.21
N GLU A 31 7.54 12.39 6.66
CA GLU A 31 7.76 12.15 8.10
C GLU A 31 8.61 13.27 8.73
N ALA A 32 9.58 13.82 7.98
CA ALA A 32 10.37 14.96 8.43
C ALA A 32 9.50 16.19 8.72
N VAL A 33 8.44 16.40 7.93
CA VAL A 33 7.47 17.49 8.14
C VAL A 33 6.47 17.15 9.26
N THR A 34 6.06 15.88 9.38
CA THR A 34 4.99 15.46 10.31
C THR A 34 5.49 15.01 11.69
N GLY A 35 6.81 15.01 11.92
CA GLY A 35 7.41 14.64 13.21
C GLY A 35 7.55 13.13 13.45
N GLY A 36 7.48 12.31 12.38
CA GLY A 36 7.89 10.91 12.39
C GLY A 36 7.23 10.03 13.46
N LYS A 37 5.98 9.61 13.25
CA LYS A 37 5.39 8.52 14.06
C LYS A 37 4.44 7.64 13.25
N ARG A 38 4.94 6.49 12.79
CA ARG A 38 4.27 5.65 11.78
C ARG A 38 4.69 4.16 11.96
N PRO A 39 3.84 3.14 11.72
CA PRO A 39 2.38 3.08 11.85
C PRO A 39 1.88 1.90 12.73
N GLY A 40 0.62 2.02 13.17
CA GLY A 40 -0.12 1.06 14.01
C GLY A 40 -0.69 -0.14 13.25
N ASN A 41 0.07 -0.68 12.30
CA ASN A 41 -0.26 -1.90 11.57
C ASN A 41 0.17 -3.14 12.35
N ALA A 42 -0.32 -4.31 11.96
CA ALA A 42 -0.02 -5.57 12.64
C ALA A 42 1.48 -5.92 12.60
N LEU A 43 2.18 -5.56 11.52
CA LEU A 43 3.61 -5.82 11.36
C LEU A 43 4.53 -4.81 12.07
N ARG A 44 3.99 -3.71 12.61
CA ARG A 44 4.70 -2.68 13.38
C ARG A 44 5.90 -2.08 12.64
N ARG A 45 5.83 -2.02 11.31
CA ARG A 45 6.87 -1.47 10.43
C ARG A 45 6.27 -0.97 9.12
N SER A 46 6.99 -0.10 8.45
CA SER A 46 6.74 0.23 7.05
C SER A 46 7.04 -0.97 6.15
N GLY A 47 6.28 -1.09 5.06
CA GLY A 47 6.59 -2.01 3.96
C GLY A 47 7.75 -1.49 3.13
N THR A 48 8.42 -2.39 2.40
CA THR A 48 9.44 -2.00 1.41
C THR A 48 8.84 -1.81 0.02
N PRO A 49 9.46 -1.02 -0.87
CA PRO A 49 9.03 -0.91 -2.26
C PRO A 49 8.93 -2.26 -2.97
N GLU A 50 9.82 -3.20 -2.65
CA GLU A 50 9.84 -4.54 -3.23
C GLU A 50 8.66 -5.39 -2.75
N GLU A 51 8.18 -5.19 -1.51
CA GLU A 51 6.96 -5.84 -1.01
C GLU A 51 5.73 -5.40 -1.81
N PHE A 52 5.62 -4.10 -2.07
CA PHE A 52 4.58 -3.55 -2.94
C PHE A 52 4.72 -4.05 -4.37
N ALA A 53 5.94 -4.04 -4.93
CA ALA A 53 6.20 -4.51 -6.29
C ALA A 53 5.83 -5.99 -6.49
N ARG A 54 6.02 -6.85 -5.48
CA ARG A 54 5.58 -8.25 -5.56
C ARG A 54 4.07 -8.39 -5.68
N ALA A 55 3.29 -7.58 -4.97
CA ALA A 55 1.84 -7.55 -5.10
C ALA A 55 1.42 -7.07 -6.50
N ALA A 56 2.08 -6.02 -7.02
CA ALA A 56 1.88 -5.54 -8.38
C ALA A 56 2.17 -6.62 -9.44
N VAL A 57 3.29 -7.33 -9.32
CA VAL A 57 3.66 -8.44 -10.21
C VAL A 57 2.62 -9.56 -10.15
N PHE A 58 2.12 -9.91 -8.96
CA PHE A 58 1.05 -10.89 -8.83
C PHE A 58 -0.22 -10.45 -9.57
N LEU A 59 -0.67 -9.21 -9.37
CA LEU A 59 -1.87 -8.67 -10.02
C LEU A 59 -1.76 -8.60 -11.55
N LEU A 60 -0.54 -8.47 -12.08
CA LEU A 60 -0.26 -8.50 -13.52
C LEU A 60 -0.05 -9.91 -14.09
N SER A 61 -0.01 -10.93 -13.22
CA SER A 61 0.21 -12.32 -13.62
C SER A 61 -1.10 -13.02 -14.02
N PRO A 62 -1.03 -14.12 -14.80
CA PRO A 62 -2.20 -14.96 -15.07
C PRO A 62 -2.88 -15.52 -13.81
N ALA A 63 -2.17 -15.61 -12.68
CA ALA A 63 -2.75 -16.11 -11.43
C ALA A 63 -3.85 -15.18 -10.87
N ALA A 64 -3.86 -13.91 -11.26
CA ALA A 64 -4.86 -12.93 -10.87
C ALA A 64 -6.03 -12.82 -11.87
N ALA A 65 -6.18 -13.74 -12.84
CA ALA A 65 -7.14 -13.61 -13.95
C ALA A 65 -8.62 -13.46 -13.54
N TYR A 66 -8.99 -13.88 -12.33
CA TYR A 66 -10.36 -13.74 -11.80
C TYR A 66 -10.52 -12.55 -10.84
N LEU A 67 -9.45 -11.83 -10.52
CA LEU A 67 -9.48 -10.66 -9.65
C LEU A 67 -9.83 -9.43 -10.48
N THR A 68 -11.03 -8.89 -10.25
CA THR A 68 -11.52 -7.68 -10.91
C THR A 68 -12.35 -6.85 -9.94
N GLY A 69 -12.24 -5.52 -10.02
CA GLY A 69 -13.01 -4.60 -9.18
C GLY A 69 -12.68 -4.65 -7.68
N VAL A 70 -11.57 -5.26 -7.30
CA VAL A 70 -11.14 -5.37 -5.89
C VAL A 70 -10.03 -4.39 -5.55
N MET A 71 -10.02 -3.90 -4.31
CA MET A 71 -8.88 -3.22 -3.72
C MET A 71 -8.10 -4.21 -2.86
N LEU A 72 -6.84 -4.45 -3.19
CA LEU A 72 -5.95 -5.34 -2.43
C LEU A 72 -5.08 -4.50 -1.48
N PRO A 73 -5.32 -4.54 -0.15
CA PRO A 73 -4.50 -3.81 0.80
C PRO A 73 -3.07 -4.39 0.86
N VAL A 74 -2.07 -3.50 0.77
CA VAL A 74 -0.64 -3.83 0.91
C VAL A 74 -0.02 -2.88 1.94
N ASP A 75 -0.41 -3.04 3.20
CA ASP A 75 -0.17 -2.06 4.27
C ASP A 75 0.38 -2.66 5.58
N GLY A 76 0.70 -3.96 5.58
CA GLY A 76 1.18 -4.66 6.78
C GLY A 76 0.11 -4.89 7.85
N GLY A 77 -1.17 -4.92 7.46
CA GLY A 77 -2.31 -5.14 8.35
C GLY A 77 -2.79 -3.87 9.03
N GLU A 78 -2.75 -2.75 8.32
CA GLU A 78 -3.29 -1.47 8.78
C GLU A 78 -4.81 -1.42 8.60
N LEU A 79 -5.29 -1.84 7.42
CA LEU A 79 -6.70 -2.08 7.17
C LEU A 79 -7.15 -3.32 7.96
N ARG A 80 -8.08 -3.13 8.88
CA ARG A 80 -8.80 -4.26 9.50
C ARG A 80 -9.98 -4.63 8.61
N VAL A 81 -9.98 -5.85 8.12
CA VAL A 81 -11.10 -6.43 7.39
C VAL A 81 -11.78 -7.43 8.34
N LEU A 82 -13.10 -7.33 8.45
CA LEU A 82 -13.95 -8.20 9.27
C LEU A 82 -14.31 -9.48 8.52
#